data_AF-A0A660PJ50-F1
#
_entry.id   AF-A0A660PJ50-F1
#
_cell.length_a   1.000
_cell.length_b   1.000
_cell.length_c   1.000
_cell.angle_alpha   90.00
_cell.angle_beta   90.00
_cell.angle_gamma   90.00
#
_symmetry.space_group_name_H-M   'P 1'
#
loop_
_entity.id
_entity.type
_entity.pdbx_description
1 polymer ?
#
loop_
_entity_poly.entity_id
_entity_poly.type
_entity_poly.pdbx_seq_one_letter_code
_entity_poly.pdbx_strand_id
1 'polypeptide(L)' 'SALCGDPNYDMEINILDVVFLVNAVYKGGPGPGPLEICDVNNDGSINILDIVRMINFKYKDGPALDCPVWE' A
#
# COMPACT_ATOMS: atom_id res chain seq x y z
N SER A 1 9.96 -10.75 6.12
CA SER A 1 10.29 -9.68 5.17
C SER A 1 9.00 -9.09 4.67
N ALA A 2 8.67 -7.88 5.09
CA ALA A 2 7.54 -7.13 4.56
C ALA A 2 8.02 -6.35 3.33
N LEU A 3 7.31 -6.45 2.20
CA LEU A 3 7.56 -5.62 1.03
C LEU A 3 6.62 -4.41 1.11
N CYS A 4 7.20 -3.21 1.15
CA CYS A 4 6.42 -1.96 1.16
C CYS A 4 5.54 -1.90 -0.10
N GLY A 5 4.23 -1.79 0.08
CA GLY A 5 3.26 -1.80 -1.02
C GLY A 5 2.79 -3.16 -1.51
N ASP A 6 3.02 -4.24 -0.74
CA ASP A 6 2.53 -5.61 -1.00
C ASP A 6 1.51 -6.07 0.08
N PRO A 7 0.32 -5.46 0.14
CA PRO A 7 -0.71 -5.79 1.12
C PRO A 7 -1.36 -7.16 0.89
N ASN A 8 -1.24 -7.75 -0.31
CA ASN A 8 -1.80 -9.07 -0.60
C ASN A 8 -0.79 -10.21 -0.31
N TYR A 9 0.46 -9.88 0.02
CA TYR A 9 1.56 -10.78 0.37
C TYR A 9 1.97 -11.74 -0.76
N ASP A 10 1.88 -11.30 -2.02
CA ASP A 10 2.28 -12.09 -3.18
C ASP A 10 3.71 -11.81 -3.67
N MET A 11 4.43 -10.91 -2.99
CA MET A 11 5.80 -10.45 -3.29
C MET A 11 5.95 -9.69 -4.60
N GLU A 12 4.84 -9.26 -5.21
CA GLU A 12 4.82 -8.34 -6.34
C GLU A 12 4.15 -7.03 -5.94
N ILE A 13 4.50 -5.94 -6.63
CA ILE A 13 3.79 -4.67 -6.50
C ILE A 13 3.10 -4.41 -7.83
N ASN A 14 1.78 -4.59 -7.88
CA ASN A 14 0.96 -4.50 -9.09
C ASN A 14 -0.46 -3.96 -8.77
N ILE A 15 -1.40 -4.14 -9.70
CA ILE A 15 -2.77 -3.60 -9.58
C ILE A 15 -3.60 -4.35 -8.54
N LEU A 16 -3.27 -5.60 -8.25
CA LEU A 16 -3.99 -6.42 -7.27
C LEU A 16 -3.79 -5.89 -5.86
N ASP A 17 -2.64 -5.30 -5.56
CA ASP A 17 -2.36 -4.62 -4.29
C ASP A 17 -3.22 -3.38 -4.08
N VAL A 18 -3.34 -2.57 -5.14
CA VAL A 18 -4.22 -1.40 -5.16
C VAL A 18 -5.67 -1.83 -4.94
N VAL A 19 -6.12 -2.88 -5.63
CA VAL A 19 -7.47 -3.43 -5.46
C VAL A 19 -7.67 -3.98 -4.05
N PHE A 20 -6.67 -4.65 -3.48
CA PHE A 20 -6.70 -5.16 -2.11
C PHE A 20 -6.91 -4.01 -1.11
N LEU A 21 -6.09 -2.95 -1.18
CA LEU A 21 -6.22 -1.79 -0.28
C LEU A 21 -7.55 -1.06 -0.45
N VAL A 22 -8.04 -0.89 -1.68
CA VAL A 22 -9.38 -0.31 -1.92
C VAL A 22 -10.47 -1.15 -1.25
N ASN A 23 -10.40 -2.48 -1.36
CA ASN A 23 -11.38 -3.36 -0.76
C ASN A 23 -11.31 -3.31 0.78
N ALA A 24 -10.10 -3.29 1.33
CA ALA A 24 -9.84 -3.21 2.76
C ALA A 24 -10.36 -1.91 3.38
N VAL A 25 -10.09 -0.78 2.74
CA VAL A 25 -10.44 0.55 3.28
C VAL A 25 -11.91 0.91 2.99
N TYR A 26 -12.44 0.58 1.80
CA TYR A 26 -13.71 1.15 1.32
C TYR A 26 -14.84 0.16 1.03
N LYS A 27 -14.57 -1.16 0.99
CA LYS A 27 -15.59 -2.16 0.61
C LYS A 27 -15.84 -3.24 1.65
N GLY A 28 -15.37 -3.04 2.89
CA GLY A 28 -15.56 -4.00 3.97
C GLY A 28 -14.86 -5.34 3.71
N GLY A 29 -13.76 -5.32 2.95
CA GLY A 29 -12.86 -6.46 2.83
C GLY A 29 -12.12 -6.76 4.14
N PRO A 30 -11.12 -7.66 4.11
CA PRO A 30 -10.18 -7.81 5.21
C PRO A 30 -9.61 -6.43 5.59
N GLY A 31 -9.43 -6.17 6.88
CA GLY A 31 -8.82 -4.91 7.32
C GLY A 31 -7.44 -4.71 6.67
N PRO A 32 -7.00 -3.46 6.50
CA PRO A 32 -5.69 -3.19 5.92
C PRO A 32 -4.60 -3.84 6.78
N GLY A 33 -3.50 -4.24 6.13
CA GLY A 33 -2.36 -4.87 6.79
C GLY A 33 -1.57 -3.90 7.68
N PRO A 34 -0.41 -4.33 8.19
CA PRO A 34 0.51 -3.51 8.98
C PRO A 34 0.91 -2.22 8.24
N LEU A 35 1.24 -1.18 9.00
CA LEU A 35 1.67 0.12 8.46
C LEU A 35 2.94 -0.03 7.61
N GLU A 36 3.85 -0.91 8.01
CA GLU A 36 5.11 -1.26 7.34
C GLU A 36 4.93 -1.78 5.90
N ILE A 37 3.69 -2.09 5.52
CA ILE A 37 3.31 -2.59 4.19
C ILE A 37 2.34 -1.64 3.51
N CYS A 38 1.36 -1.12 4.26
CA CYS A 38 0.18 -0.45 3.71
C CYS A 38 0.23 1.08 3.78
N ASP A 39 1.01 1.67 4.69
CA ASP A 39 1.24 3.12 4.78
C ASP A 39 2.42 3.49 3.89
N VAL A 40 2.17 3.55 2.58
CA VAL A 40 3.20 3.65 1.54
C VAL A 40 3.63 5.10 1.27
N ASN A 41 3.02 6.06 1.97
CA ASN A 41 3.44 7.44 2.02
C ASN A 41 4.00 7.86 3.38
N ASN A 42 4.10 6.93 4.35
CA ASN A 42 4.68 7.12 5.68
C ASN A 42 4.04 8.29 6.44
N ASP A 43 2.71 8.43 6.34
CA ASP A 43 1.94 9.49 7.01
C ASP A 43 1.26 9.04 8.31
N GLY A 44 1.40 7.75 8.65
CA GLY A 44 0.84 7.11 9.84
C GLY A 44 -0.61 6.67 9.68
N SER A 45 -1.20 6.76 8.49
CA SER A 45 -2.61 6.46 8.26
C SER A 45 -2.87 5.75 6.92
N ILE A 46 -3.44 4.55 6.96
CA ILE A 46 -3.78 3.81 5.74
C ILE A 46 -5.09 4.36 5.13
N ASN A 47 -4.99 5.07 4.02
CA ASN A 47 -6.11 5.79 3.40
C ASN A 47 -5.99 5.93 1.86
N ILE A 48 -6.78 6.82 1.25
CA ILE A 48 -6.77 7.04 -0.22
C ILE A 48 -5.42 7.54 -0.75
N LEU A 49 -4.64 8.23 0.07
CA LEU A 49 -3.34 8.76 -0.30
C LEU A 49 -2.35 7.62 -0.61
N ASP A 50 -2.40 6.52 0.13
CA ASP A 50 -1.63 5.30 -0.15
C ASP A 50 -1.98 4.71 -1.50
N ILE A 51 -3.28 4.54 -1.77
CA ILE A 51 -3.80 4.01 -3.04
C ILE A 51 -3.32 4.87 -4.21
N VAL A 52 -3.39 6.20 -4.08
CA VAL A 52 -2.91 7.14 -5.10
C VAL A 52 -1.38 7.05 -5.26
N ARG A 53 -0.65 6.91 -4.15
CA ARG A 53 0.82 6.78 -4.14
C ARG A 53 1.27 5.54 -4.91
N MET A 54 0.62 4.39 -4.69
CA MET A 54 0.90 3.14 -5.41
C MET A 54 0.65 3.26 -6.91
N ILE A 55 -0.47 3.87 -7.31
CA ILE A 55 -0.78 4.10 -8.73
C ILE A 55 0.28 5.00 -9.37
N ASN A 56 0.68 6.07 -8.69
CA ASN A 56 1.68 6.99 -9.22
C ASN A 56 3.04 6.30 -9.36
N PHE A 57 3.49 5.56 -8.34
CA PHE A 57 4.74 4.80 -8.37
C PHE A 57 4.75 3.76 -9.50
N LYS A 58 3.72 2.91 -9.59
CA LYS A 58 3.73 1.77 -10.51
C LYS A 58 3.42 2.13 -11.96
N TYR A 59 2.61 3.17 -12.19
CA TYR A 59 2.02 3.43 -13.52
C TYR A 59 2.26 4.85 -14.06
N LYS A 60 2.94 5.74 -13.32
CA LYS A 60 3.12 7.15 -13.73
C LYS A 60 4.50 7.72 -13.39
N ASP A 61 5.52 6.87 -13.29
CA ASP A 61 6.90 7.29 -12.94
C ASP A 61 6.96 8.17 -11.68
N GLY A 62 6.04 7.93 -10.73
CA GLY A 62 5.98 8.61 -9.46
C GLY A 62 7.12 8.19 -8.53
N PRO A 63 7.29 8.89 -7.39
CA PRO A 63 8.38 8.58 -6.47
C PRO A 63 8.25 7.15 -5.90
N ALA A 64 9.35 6.55 -5.47
CA ALA A 64 9.34 5.26 -4.80
C ALA A 64 8.43 5.27 -3.56
N LEU A 65 7.86 4.13 -3.20
CA LEU A 65 7.08 3.98 -1.97
C LEU A 65 7.98 4.18 -0.75
N ASP A 66 7.41 4.74 0.31
CA ASP A 66 8.08 4.95 1.60
C ASP A 66 7.16 4.41 2.68
N CYS A 67 7.56 3.31 3.32
CA CYS A 67 6.80 2.72 4.42
C CYS A 67 7.55 2.91 5.74
N PRO A 68 6.83 3.04 6.87
CA PRO A 68 7.43 3.07 8.19
C PRO A 68 8.33 1.85 8.40
N VAL A 69 9.56 2.11 8.85
CA VAL A 69 10.42 1.10 9.46
C VAL A 69 10.31 1.29 10.96
N TRP A 70 9.79 0.31 11.69
CA TRP A 70 9.99 0.27 13.13
C TRP A 70 11.43 -0.22 13.38
N GLU A 71 12.16 0.43 14.29
CA GLU A 71 13.45 -0.07 14.78
C GLU A 71 13.31 -1.42 15.49
#